data_AF-A0A962G709-F1
#
_entry.id   AF-A0A962G709-F1
#
_cell.length_a   1.000
_cell.length_b   1.000
_cell.length_c   1.000
_cell.angle_alpha   90.00
_cell.angle_beta   90.00
_cell.angle_gamma   90.00
#
_symmetry.space_group_name_H-M   'P 1'
#
loop_
_entity.id
_entity.type
_entity.pdbx_description
1 polymer ?
#
loop_
_entity_poly.entity_id
_entity_poly.type
_entity_poly.pdbx_seq_one_letter_code
_entity_poly.pdbx_strand_id
1 'polypeptide(L)'
;RAARAGKRAGQAGPNIEDFMLVEDARHAEVLAVHEALGDLAALKPRCVHVVECRYFGGYTDAETAEALAVDERTVRRDWLFARAWLRDRLDEMPRE
;
A
#
# COMPACT_ATOMS: atom_id res chain seq x y z
N ARG A 1 14.57 -26.78 -53.66
CA ARG A 1 14.62 -26.89 -52.19
C ARG A 1 14.31 -25.51 -51.62
N ALA A 2 13.09 -25.27 -51.19
CA ALA A 2 12.62 -23.96 -50.75
C ALA A 2 12.85 -23.80 -49.23
N ALA A 3 13.61 -22.78 -48.85
CA ALA A 3 13.72 -22.32 -47.49
C ALA A 3 12.41 -21.62 -47.09
N ARG A 4 11.73 -22.08 -46.03
CA ARG A 4 10.78 -21.23 -45.32
C ARG A 4 10.82 -21.46 -43.81
N ALA A 5 11.23 -20.37 -43.17
CA ALA A 5 10.64 -19.84 -41.95
C ALA A 5 10.73 -20.76 -40.73
N GLY A 6 11.86 -20.67 -40.02
CA GLY A 6 11.85 -20.81 -38.58
C GLY A 6 10.79 -19.88 -38.02
N LYS A 7 9.66 -20.47 -37.61
CA LYS A 7 8.65 -19.79 -36.84
C LYS A 7 9.37 -19.29 -35.59
N ARG A 8 9.61 -17.98 -35.52
CA ARG A 8 9.76 -17.30 -34.23
C ARG A 8 8.44 -17.60 -33.54
N ALA A 9 8.40 -18.65 -32.72
CA ALA A 9 7.38 -18.81 -31.70
C ALA A 9 7.61 -17.62 -30.77
N GLY A 10 7.00 -16.49 -31.12
CA GLY A 10 7.04 -15.31 -30.29
C GLY A 10 6.48 -15.73 -28.95
N GLN A 11 7.27 -15.55 -27.89
CA GLN A 11 6.71 -15.53 -26.55
C GLN A 11 5.50 -14.59 -26.64
N ALA A 12 4.31 -15.14 -26.38
CA ALA A 12 3.14 -14.32 -26.21
C ALA A 12 3.53 -13.29 -25.14
N GLY A 13 3.65 -12.03 -25.56
CA GLY A 13 3.79 -10.93 -24.62
C GLY A 13 2.60 -10.96 -23.66
N PRO A 14 2.70 -10.34 -22.48
CA PRO A 14 1.61 -10.32 -21.52
C PRO A 14 0.29 -9.98 -22.22
N ASN A 15 -0.74 -10.81 -22.01
CA ASN A 15 -2.05 -10.59 -22.60
C ASN A 15 -2.62 -9.28 -22.02
N ILE A 16 -3.21 -8.45 -22.87
CA ILE A 16 -3.86 -7.19 -22.47
C ILE A 16 -4.94 -7.47 -21.41
N GLU A 17 -5.70 -8.55 -21.54
CA GLU A 17 -6.73 -8.95 -20.57
C GLU A 17 -6.13 -9.24 -19.19
N ASP A 18 -4.98 -9.91 -19.16
CA ASP A 18 -4.25 -10.25 -17.94
C ASP A 18 -3.67 -8.97 -17.28
N PHE A 19 -3.20 -8.02 -18.10
CA PHE A 19 -2.76 -6.71 -17.62
C PHE A 19 -3.92 -5.92 -16.97
N MET A 20 -5.10 -5.90 -17.61
CA MET A 20 -6.27 -5.19 -17.09
C MET A 20 -6.75 -5.77 -15.76
N LEU A 21 -6.78 -7.10 -15.61
CA LEU A 21 -7.16 -7.76 -14.35
C LEU A 21 -6.20 -7.42 -13.20
N VAL A 22 -4.89 -7.36 -13.48
CA VAL A 22 -3.89 -6.99 -12.47
C VAL A 22 -3.99 -5.50 -12.10
N GLU A 23 -4.31 -4.63 -13.06
CA GLU A 23 -4.58 -3.21 -12.76
C GLU A 23 -5.83 -3.05 -11.89
N ASP A 24 -6.94 -3.71 -12.20
CA ASP A 24 -8.18 -3.63 -11.41
C ASP A 24 -7.94 -4.07 -9.95
N ALA A 25 -7.24 -5.18 -9.74
CA ALA A 25 -6.88 -5.65 -8.40
C ALA A 25 -6.02 -4.62 -7.63
N ARG A 26 -5.05 -3.99 -8.29
CA ARG A 26 -4.23 -2.93 -7.67
C ARG A 26 -5.04 -1.68 -7.32
N HIS A 27 -6.00 -1.30 -8.17
CA HIS A 27 -6.89 -0.17 -7.87
C HIS A 27 -7.77 -0.47 -6.64
N ALA A 28 -8.31 -1.68 -6.52
CA ALA A 28 -9.07 -2.11 -5.36
C ALA A 28 -8.23 -2.09 -4.07
N GLU A 29 -6.98 -2.55 -4.12
CA GLU A 29 -6.06 -2.50 -2.98
C GLU A 29 -5.77 -1.05 -2.53
N VAL A 30 -5.55 -0.12 -3.46
CA VAL A 30 -5.31 1.30 -3.14
C VAL A 30 -6.55 1.93 -2.48
N LEU A 31 -7.75 1.63 -2.98
CA LEU A 31 -9.00 2.10 -2.38
C LEU A 31 -9.20 1.53 -0.97
N ALA A 32 -8.91 0.23 -0.78
CA ALA A 32 -9.00 -0.39 0.54
C ALA A 32 -8.07 0.27 1.56
N VAL A 33 -6.84 0.59 1.17
CA VAL A 33 -5.90 1.35 2.02
C VAL A 33 -6.44 2.74 2.35
N HIS A 34 -7.01 3.45 1.37
CA HIS A 34 -7.59 4.77 1.60
C HIS A 34 -8.74 4.73 2.62
N GLU A 35 -9.65 3.78 2.48
CA GLU A 35 -10.77 3.58 3.42
C GLU A 35 -10.28 3.20 4.82
N ALA A 36 -9.34 2.26 4.92
CA ALA A 36 -8.75 1.85 6.19
C ALA A 36 -8.06 3.03 6.91
N LEU A 37 -7.34 3.90 6.17
CA LEU A 37 -6.75 5.11 6.74
C LEU A 37 -7.83 6.11 7.20
N GLY A 38 -8.94 6.23 6.48
CA GLY A 38 -10.09 7.03 6.90
C GLY A 38 -10.70 6.56 8.22
N ASP A 39 -10.90 5.26 8.36
CA ASP A 39 -11.40 4.65 9.60
C ASP A 39 -10.41 4.83 10.76
N LEU A 40 -9.11 4.66 10.51
CA LEU A 40 -8.07 4.91 11.51
C LEU A 40 -8.04 6.38 11.91
N ALA A 41 -8.31 7.32 11.00
CA ALA A 41 -8.38 8.75 11.30
C ALA A 41 -9.52 9.05 12.27
N ALA A 42 -10.69 8.42 12.06
CA ALA A 42 -11.83 8.57 12.96
C ALA A 42 -11.55 8.01 14.37
N LEU A 43 -10.79 6.92 14.47
CA LEU A 43 -10.46 6.28 15.75
C LEU A 43 -9.29 6.97 16.48
N LYS A 44 -8.20 7.24 15.77
CA LYS A 44 -6.92 7.72 16.33
C LYS A 44 -6.14 8.58 15.31
N PRO A 45 -6.50 9.87 15.17
CA PRO A 45 -5.95 10.76 14.14
C PRO A 45 -4.41 10.82 14.09
N ARG A 46 -3.74 10.87 15.26
CA ARG A 46 -2.26 10.93 15.31
C ARG A 46 -1.59 9.69 14.70
N CYS A 47 -2.22 8.52 14.76
CA CYS A 47 -1.69 7.32 14.13
C CYS A 47 -1.65 7.43 12.61
N VAL A 48 -2.64 8.10 12.00
CA VAL A 48 -2.64 8.37 10.55
C VAL A 48 -1.50 9.29 10.20
N HIS A 49 -1.30 10.39 10.94
CA HIS A 49 -0.16 11.29 10.68
C HIS A 49 1.20 10.61 10.85
N VAL A 50 1.34 9.71 11.83
CA VAL A 50 2.56 8.89 11.94
C VAL A 50 2.76 8.01 10.72
N VAL A 51 1.69 7.44 10.15
CA VAL A 51 1.76 6.67 8.89
C VAL A 51 2.14 7.57 7.72
N GLU A 52 1.55 8.75 7.62
CA GLU A 52 1.87 9.73 6.59
C GLU A 52 3.34 10.13 6.61
N CYS A 53 3.86 10.55 7.76
CA CYS A 53 5.26 10.91 7.91
C CYS A 53 6.19 9.74 7.57
N ARG A 54 5.95 8.56 8.15
CA ARG A 54 6.91 7.44 8.06
C ARG A 54 6.86 6.68 6.75
N TYR A 55 5.67 6.47 6.20
CA TYR A 55 5.48 5.62 5.02
C TYR A 55 5.44 6.44 3.74
N PHE A 56 4.69 7.55 3.72
CA PHE A 56 4.56 8.40 2.52
C PHE A 56 5.62 9.50 2.47
N GLY A 57 5.96 10.12 3.61
CA GLY A 57 6.96 11.16 3.72
C GLY A 57 8.40 10.64 3.83
N GLY A 58 8.59 9.37 4.18
CA GLY A 58 9.91 8.77 4.36
C GLY A 58 10.67 9.25 5.61
N TYR A 59 9.97 9.84 6.58
CA TYR A 59 10.58 10.42 7.77
C TYR A 59 11.04 9.33 8.76
N THR A 60 12.11 9.63 9.49
CA THR A 60 12.57 8.85 10.64
C THR A 60 11.65 9.05 11.86
N ASP A 61 11.85 8.26 12.90
CA ASP A 61 11.14 8.42 14.17
C ASP A 61 11.33 9.82 14.78
N ALA A 62 12.56 10.34 14.73
CA ALA A 62 12.93 11.63 15.28
C ALA A 62 12.31 12.79 14.47
N GLU A 63 12.39 12.75 13.14
CA GLU A 63 11.76 13.75 12.27
C GLU A 63 10.23 13.73 12.40
N THR A 64 9.63 12.54 12.53
CA THR A 64 8.19 12.41 12.80
C THR A 64 7.82 12.97 14.17
N ALA A 65 8.66 12.74 15.20
CA ALA A 65 8.44 13.24 16.54
C ALA A 65 8.47 14.77 16.57
N GLU A 66 9.44 15.37 15.88
CA GLU A 66 9.55 16.82 15.69
C GLU A 66 8.34 17.38 14.92
N ALA A 67 7.99 16.78 13.78
CA ALA A 67 6.87 17.22 12.94
C ALA A 67 5.51 17.18 13.67
N LEU A 68 5.33 16.21 14.58
CA LEU A 68 4.09 16.03 15.33
C LEU A 68 4.14 16.60 16.75
N ALA A 69 5.24 17.26 17.14
CA ALA A 69 5.48 17.81 18.48
C ALA A 69 5.22 16.80 19.62
N VAL A 70 5.72 15.57 19.45
CA VAL A 70 5.66 14.49 20.45
C VAL A 70 7.04 13.88 20.67
N ASP A 71 7.18 12.97 21.63
CA ASP A 71 8.43 12.22 21.81
C ASP A 71 8.52 10.99 20.89
N GLU A 72 9.75 10.57 20.56
CA GLU A 72 10.01 9.39 19.72
C GLU A 72 9.36 8.10 20.23
N ARG A 73 9.27 7.91 21.56
CA ARG A 73 8.62 6.71 22.12
C ARG A 73 7.11 6.75 21.85
N THR A 74 6.48 7.91 21.87
CA THR A 74 5.08 8.09 21.43
C THR A 74 4.92 7.77 19.95
N VAL A 75 5.82 8.24 19.07
CA VAL A 75 5.81 7.89 17.64
C VAL A 75 5.91 6.38 17.43
N ARG A 76 6.88 5.72 18.07
CA ARG A 76 7.07 4.26 17.95
C ARG A 76 5.84 3.48 18.41
N ARG A 77 5.22 3.89 19.53
CA ARG A 77 4.00 3.25 20.03
C ARG A 77 2.83 3.44 19.06
N ASP A 78 2.65 4.65 18.55
CA ASP A 78 1.54 4.96 17.66
C ASP A 78 1.74 4.32 16.27
N TRP A 79 2.99 4.20 15.80
CA TRP A 79 3.35 3.45 14.59
C TRP A 79 3.05 1.95 14.73
N LEU A 80 3.45 1.34 15.86
CA LEU A 80 3.19 -0.07 16.11
C LEU A 80 1.68 -0.36 16.12
N PHE A 81 0.91 0.50 16.79
CA PHE A 81 -0.55 0.41 16.79
C PHE A 81 -1.12 0.57 15.38
N ALA A 82 -0.73 1.61 14.65
CA ALA A 82 -1.23 1.89 13.31
C ALA A 82 -1.00 0.72 12.36
N ARG A 83 0.21 0.14 12.37
CA ARG A 83 0.53 -1.02 11.53
C ARG A 83 -0.28 -2.27 11.86
N ALA A 84 -0.42 -2.57 13.15
CA ALA A 84 -1.20 -3.73 13.58
C ALA A 84 -2.68 -3.55 13.20
N TRP A 85 -3.23 -2.38 13.49
CA TRP A 85 -4.62 -2.05 13.19
C TRP A 85 -4.92 -2.05 11.69
N LEU A 86 -4.05 -1.43 10.87
CA LEU A 86 -4.25 -1.40 9.41
C LEU A 86 -4.18 -2.79 8.77
N ARG A 87 -3.26 -3.65 9.24
CA ARG A 87 -3.21 -5.04 8.80
C ARG A 87 -4.54 -5.73 9.09
N ASP A 88 -4.99 -5.68 10.35
CA ASP A 88 -6.22 -6.37 10.76
C ASP A 88 -7.43 -5.83 9.99
N ARG A 89 -7.52 -4.51 9.80
CA ARG A 89 -8.61 -3.87 9.03
C ARG A 89 -8.61 -4.29 7.56
N LEU A 90 -7.45 -4.36 6.92
CA LEU A 90 -7.32 -4.75 5.50
C LEU A 90 -7.58 -6.25 5.29
N ASP A 91 -7.21 -7.09 6.26
CA ASP A 91 -7.53 -8.53 6.24
C ASP A 91 -9.04 -8.78 6.39
N GLU A 92 -9.75 -7.93 7.13
CA GLU A 92 -11.21 -7.97 7.28
C GLU A 92 -11.97 -7.40 6.08
N MET A 93 -11.34 -6.58 5.25
CA MET A 93 -11.99 -6.04 4.05
C MET A 93 -12.19 -7.16 3.01
N PRO A 94 -13.41 -7.34 2.47
CA PRO A 94 -13.62 -8.29 1.40
C PRO A 94 -12.78 -7.90 0.19
N ARG A 95 -11.89 -8.81 -0.22
CA ARG A 95 -11.19 -8.73 -1.50
C ARG A 95 -12.18 -9.17 -2.58
N GLU A 96 -12.95 -8.21 -3.08
CA GLU A 96 -13.86 -8.42 -4.22
C GLU A 96 -13.10 -8.71 -5.51
#